data_AF-A0A2D7HEN9-F1
#
_entry.id   AF-A0A2D7HEN9-F1
#
_cell.length_a   1.000
_cell.length_b   1.000
_cell.length_c   1.000
_cell.angle_alpha   90.00
_cell.angle_beta   90.00
_cell.angle_gamma   90.00
#
_symmetry.space_group_name_H-M   'P 1'
#
loop_
_entity.id
_entity.type
_entity.pdbx_description
1 polymer ?
#
loop_
_entity_poly.entity_id
_entity_poly.type
_entity_poly.pdbx_seq_one_letter_code
_entity_poly.pdbx_strand_id
1 'polypeptide(L)'
;MQYLCILFALVALWLLGIRYHRAQRLRELSHRSIAEFGELKQQLTNRHVIVTHLADSIPKSFDPKFERQKLREISQTAEDSLSSIDPRKPSPDQIREFVCRERELLGVTRELVKSIKTENDLNRAHLVTSCLEGLDRANAQVGDHTSIYNTSALAYQNIKRASLLGQRKHKDEFTIVDIEA
;
A
#
# COMPACT_ATOMS: atom_id res chain seq x y z
N MET A 1 -23.64 -50.57 15.87
CA MET A 1 -22.73 -49.73 16.67
C MET A 1 -21.36 -49.53 16.02
N GLN A 2 -20.61 -50.60 15.70
CA GLN A 2 -19.25 -50.47 15.11
C GLN A 2 -19.20 -49.67 13.79
N TYR A 3 -20.14 -49.89 12.86
CA TYR A 3 -20.20 -49.14 11.59
C TYR A 3 -20.45 -47.63 11.77
N LEU A 4 -21.21 -47.24 12.80
CA LEU A 4 -21.42 -45.83 13.13
C LEU A 4 -20.14 -45.21 13.70
N CYS A 5 -19.40 -45.94 14.55
CA CYS A 5 -18.11 -45.48 15.07
C CYS A 5 -17.08 -45.26 13.94
N ILE A 6 -17.03 -46.18 12.97
CA ILE A 6 -16.14 -46.05 11.79
C ILE A 6 -16.55 -44.83 10.95
N LEU A 7 -17.84 -44.63 10.72
CA LEU A 7 -18.34 -43.47 9.98
C LEU A 7 -17.98 -42.15 10.70
N PHE A 8 -18.17 -42.07 12.02
CA PHE A 8 -17.77 -40.89 12.80
C PHE A 8 -16.26 -40.65 12.76
N ALA A 9 -15.44 -41.70 12.83
CA ALA A 9 -13.99 -41.58 12.74
C ALA A 9 -13.54 -41.06 11.36
N LEU A 10 -14.13 -41.56 10.27
CA LEU A 10 -13.85 -41.09 8.91
C LEU A 10 -14.26 -39.62 8.73
N VAL A 11 -15.44 -39.25 9.23
CA VAL A 11 -15.91 -37.85 9.18
C VAL A 11 -15.00 -36.94 10.01
N ALA A 12 -14.59 -37.36 11.21
CA ALA A 12 -13.68 -36.60 12.05
C ALA A 12 -12.31 -36.40 11.41
N LEU A 13 -11.74 -37.45 10.80
CA LEU A 13 -10.47 -37.37 10.08
C LEU A 13 -10.57 -36.43 8.87
N TRP A 14 -11.68 -36.51 8.12
CA TRP A 14 -11.93 -35.64 6.96
C TRP A 14 -12.07 -34.17 7.37
N LEU A 15 -12.82 -33.90 8.45
CA LEU A 15 -12.94 -32.56 9.03
C LEU A 15 -11.59 -32.02 9.52
N LEU A 16 -10.76 -32.88 10.12
CA LEU A 16 -9.41 -32.51 10.56
C LEU A 16 -8.51 -32.17 9.37
N GLY A 17 -8.53 -32.98 8.31
CA GLY A 17 -7.78 -32.74 7.08
C GLY A 17 -8.17 -31.42 6.41
N ILE A 18 -9.47 -31.12 6.34
CA ILE A 18 -9.97 -29.83 5.81
C ILE A 18 -9.48 -28.66 6.67
N ARG A 19 -9.58 -28.77 8.00
CA ARG A 19 -9.10 -27.71 8.90
C ARG A 19 -7.60 -27.48 8.76
N TYR A 20 -6.82 -28.55 8.65
CA TYR A 20 -5.38 -28.47 8.47
C TYR A 20 -5.01 -27.78 7.14
N HIS A 21 -5.60 -28.23 6.03
CA HIS A 21 -5.37 -27.63 4.71
C HIS A 21 -5.76 -26.14 4.68
N ARG A 22 -6.91 -25.78 5.29
CA ARG A 22 -7.33 -24.38 5.42
C ARG A 22 -6.35 -23.55 6.26
N ALA A 23 -5.85 -24.11 7.38
CA ALA A 23 -4.88 -23.44 8.23
C ALA A 23 -3.54 -23.20 7.52
N GLN A 24 -3.06 -24.17 6.74
CA GLN A 24 -1.86 -23.99 5.91
C GLN A 24 -2.07 -22.89 4.88
N ARG A 25 -3.16 -22.95 4.12
CA ARG A 25 -3.47 -21.94 3.09
C ARG A 25 -3.64 -20.54 3.67
N LEU A 26 -4.21 -20.41 4.87
CA LEU A 26 -4.28 -19.12 5.58
C LEU A 26 -2.90 -18.57 5.95
N ARG A 27 -1.98 -19.43 6.41
CA ARG A 27 -0.61 -19.03 6.72
C ARG A 27 0.16 -18.60 5.48
N GLU A 28 0.01 -19.32 4.37
CA GLU A 28 0.65 -18.96 3.09
C GLU A 28 0.15 -17.59 2.61
N LEU A 29 -1.17 -17.38 2.60
CA LEU A 29 -1.75 -16.11 2.19
C LEU A 29 -1.40 -14.95 3.13
N SER A 30 -1.27 -15.20 4.44
CA SER A 30 -0.84 -14.17 5.38
C SER A 30 0.61 -13.75 5.12
N HIS A 31 1.51 -14.72 4.88
CA HIS A 31 2.91 -14.43 4.57
C HIS A 31 3.02 -13.67 3.24
N ARG A 32 2.27 -14.10 2.23
CA ARG A 32 2.21 -13.40 0.95
C ARG A 32 1.73 -11.96 1.13
N SER A 33 0.59 -11.75 1.79
CA SER A 33 0.06 -10.40 2.02
C SER A 33 1.04 -9.48 2.76
N ILE A 34 1.83 -10.00 3.72
CA ILE A 34 2.86 -9.24 4.42
C ILE A 34 4.01 -8.87 3.49
N ALA A 35 4.48 -9.81 2.67
CA ALA A 35 5.56 -9.58 1.71
C ALA A 35 5.16 -8.52 0.67
N GLU A 36 3.98 -8.66 0.07
CA GLU A 36 3.45 -7.73 -0.93
C GLU A 36 3.27 -6.32 -0.34
N PHE A 37 2.86 -6.20 0.94
CA PHE A 37 2.79 -4.91 1.61
C PHE A 37 4.19 -4.29 1.84
N GLY A 38 5.19 -5.12 2.15
CA GLY A 38 6.58 -4.69 2.27
C GLY A 38 7.12 -4.13 0.96
N GLU A 39 6.83 -4.79 -0.16
CA GLU A 39 7.18 -4.30 -1.49
C GLU A 39 6.47 -2.98 -1.83
N LEU A 40 5.16 -2.89 -1.57
CA LEU A 40 4.42 -1.64 -1.74
C LEU A 40 5.02 -0.51 -0.92
N LYS A 41 5.35 -0.76 0.35
CA LYS A 41 6.02 0.22 1.23
C LYS A 41 7.35 0.69 0.65
N GLN A 42 8.15 -0.20 0.09
CA GLN A 42 9.40 0.17 -0.58
C GLN A 42 9.16 1.08 -1.80
N GLN A 43 8.17 0.77 -2.64
CA GLN A 43 7.86 1.60 -3.81
C GLN A 43 7.32 2.98 -3.42
N LEU A 44 6.52 3.05 -2.35
CA LEU A 44 6.04 4.31 -1.80
C LEU A 44 7.20 5.18 -1.29
N THR A 45 8.12 4.61 -0.52
CA THR A 45 9.33 5.30 -0.07
C THR A 45 10.20 5.77 -1.25
N ASN A 46 10.39 4.94 -2.27
CA ASN A 46 11.12 5.32 -3.48
C ASN A 46 10.49 6.55 -4.15
N ARG A 47 9.16 6.61 -4.24
CA ARG A 47 8.48 7.78 -4.79
C ARG A 47 8.68 9.02 -3.91
N HIS A 48 8.57 8.91 -2.59
CA HIS A 48 8.80 10.03 -1.66
C HIS A 48 10.21 10.61 -1.82
N VAL A 49 11.22 9.74 -1.99
CA VAL A 49 12.61 10.14 -2.27
C VAL A 49 12.71 10.92 -3.58
N ILE A 50 12.08 10.43 -4.67
CA ILE A 50 12.07 11.13 -5.96
C ILE A 50 11.39 12.51 -5.84
N VAL A 51 10.27 12.61 -5.14
CA VAL A 51 9.56 13.87 -4.91
C VAL A 51 10.44 14.87 -4.16
N THR A 52 11.16 14.41 -3.14
CA THR A 52 12.09 15.25 -2.39
C THR A 52 13.27 15.71 -3.25
N HIS A 53 13.85 14.82 -4.06
CA HIS A 53 14.91 15.18 -5.00
C HIS A 53 14.45 16.16 -6.09
N LEU A 54 13.20 16.01 -6.58
CA LEU A 54 12.61 16.95 -7.51
C LEU A 54 12.51 18.34 -6.88
N ALA A 55 12.03 18.43 -5.64
CA ALA A 55 11.92 19.68 -4.89
C ALA A 55 13.28 20.38 -4.71
N ASP A 56 14.33 19.60 -4.48
CA ASP A 56 15.70 20.11 -4.29
C ASP A 56 16.36 20.55 -5.59
N SER A 57 16.03 19.89 -6.70
CA SER A 57 16.55 20.20 -8.03
C SER A 57 15.96 21.49 -8.63
N ILE A 58 14.87 22.02 -8.05
CA ILE A 58 14.24 23.25 -8.52
C ILE A 58 15.05 24.48 -8.07
N PRO A 59 15.35 25.44 -8.97
CA PRO A 59 16.01 26.69 -8.63
C PRO A 59 15.23 27.51 -7.60
N LYS A 60 15.94 28.18 -6.67
CA LYS A 60 15.31 29.12 -5.70
C LYS A 60 14.70 30.36 -6.36
N SER A 61 14.99 30.63 -7.63
CA SER A 61 14.33 31.70 -8.39
C SER A 61 12.89 31.37 -8.77
N PHE A 62 12.52 30.08 -8.76
CA PHE A 62 11.16 29.57 -8.98
C PHE A 62 10.30 29.59 -7.69
N ASP A 63 10.94 29.92 -6.55
CA ASP A 63 10.39 29.83 -5.19
C ASP A 63 9.25 30.81 -4.83
N PRO A 64 8.88 31.90 -5.56
CA PRO A 64 7.78 32.77 -5.08
C PRO A 64 6.38 32.16 -5.21
N LYS A 65 6.21 31.01 -5.90
CA LYS A 65 4.93 30.29 -6.01
C LYS A 65 4.94 28.88 -5.40
N PHE A 66 6.11 28.36 -5.03
CA PHE A 66 6.27 26.98 -4.60
C PHE A 66 6.78 26.91 -3.16
N GLU A 67 5.94 26.44 -2.24
CA GLU A 67 6.32 26.24 -0.85
C GLU A 67 7.12 24.93 -0.70
N ARG A 68 8.42 24.96 -1.05
CA ARG A 68 9.32 23.80 -0.92
C ARG A 68 9.30 23.18 0.47
N GLN A 69 9.22 24.03 1.49
CA GLN A 69 9.16 23.60 2.88
C GLN A 69 7.88 22.81 3.17
N LYS A 70 6.73 23.25 2.63
CA LYS A 70 5.46 22.53 2.77
C LYS A 70 5.50 21.16 2.09
N LEU A 71 6.08 21.05 0.90
CA LEU A 71 6.23 19.74 0.24
C LEU A 71 7.09 18.78 1.07
N ARG A 72 8.19 19.28 1.66
CA ARG A 72 9.04 18.47 2.56
C ARG A 72 8.28 18.02 3.80
N GLU A 73 7.52 18.90 4.43
CA GLU A 73 6.72 18.57 5.61
C GLU A 73 5.65 17.52 5.29
N ILE A 74 4.94 17.66 4.17
CA ILE A 74 3.94 16.70 3.73
C ILE A 74 4.59 15.36 3.38
N SER A 75 5.73 15.37 2.68
CA SER A 75 6.48 14.15 2.34
C SER A 75 6.94 13.42 3.59
N GLN A 76 7.53 14.13 4.56
CA GLN A 76 7.97 13.56 5.82
C GLN A 76 6.77 12.98 6.60
N THR A 77 5.65 13.70 6.66
CA THR A 77 4.46 13.23 7.37
C THR A 77 3.87 11.97 6.71
N ALA A 78 3.90 11.88 5.38
CA ALA A 78 3.47 10.69 4.65
C ALA A 78 4.41 9.49 4.91
N GLU A 79 5.72 9.73 4.93
CA GLU A 79 6.74 8.71 5.22
C GLU A 79 6.67 8.21 6.67
N ASP A 80 6.49 9.12 7.64
CA ASP A 80 6.34 8.79 9.06
C ASP A 80 5.07 7.94 9.29
N SER A 81 3.96 8.34 8.64
CA SER A 81 2.71 7.60 8.69
C SER A 81 2.86 6.20 8.09
N LEU A 82 3.48 6.06 6.92
CA LEU A 82 3.79 4.78 6.28
C LEU A 82 4.71 3.90 7.16
N SER A 83 5.68 4.53 7.81
CA SER A 83 6.63 3.87 8.71
C SER A 83 5.94 3.28 9.93
N SER A 84 4.90 3.94 10.45
CA SER A 84 4.12 3.52 11.62
C SER A 84 3.26 2.26 11.40
N ILE A 85 3.00 1.90 10.14
CA ILE A 85 2.15 0.75 9.80
C ILE A 85 2.94 -0.56 10.01
N ASP A 86 2.48 -1.40 10.93
CA ASP A 86 2.96 -2.78 11.08
C ASP A 86 2.35 -3.67 9.98
N PRO A 87 3.17 -4.25 9.07
CA PRO A 87 2.69 -5.16 8.02
C PRO A 87 1.94 -6.39 8.54
N ARG A 88 2.26 -6.86 9.76
CA ARG A 88 1.66 -8.07 10.35
C ARG A 88 0.28 -7.81 10.93
N LYS A 89 0.06 -6.59 11.38
CA LYS A 89 -1.20 -6.16 11.97
C LYS A 89 -1.48 -4.67 11.66
N PRO A 90 -1.75 -4.33 10.38
CA PRO A 90 -1.97 -2.92 10.07
C PRO A 90 -3.26 -2.39 10.73
N SER A 91 -3.23 -1.20 11.32
CA SER A 91 -4.45 -0.60 11.89
C SER A 91 -5.26 0.07 10.79
N PRO A 92 -6.61 -0.09 10.74
CA PRO A 92 -7.45 0.62 9.78
C PRO A 92 -7.28 2.14 9.86
N ASP A 93 -7.11 2.68 11.06
CA ASP A 93 -6.92 4.12 11.28
C ASP A 93 -5.56 4.58 10.75
N GLN A 94 -4.50 3.80 10.98
CA GLN A 94 -3.16 4.10 10.43
C GLN A 94 -3.15 4.03 8.90
N ILE A 95 -3.84 3.05 8.30
CA ILE A 95 -3.96 2.98 6.83
C ILE A 95 -4.72 4.19 6.29
N ARG A 96 -5.84 4.59 6.93
CA ARG A 96 -6.62 5.75 6.50
C ARG A 96 -5.83 7.06 6.61
N GLU A 97 -5.11 7.22 7.72
CA GLU A 97 -4.23 8.36 7.93
C GLU A 97 -3.16 8.41 6.85
N PHE A 98 -2.46 7.29 6.62
CA PHE A 98 -1.47 7.20 5.56
C PHE A 98 -2.05 7.54 4.19
N VAL A 99 -3.19 6.94 3.80
CA VAL A 99 -3.84 7.22 2.50
C VAL A 99 -4.22 8.70 2.37
N CYS A 100 -4.67 9.33 3.46
CA CYS A 100 -4.98 10.77 3.47
C CYS A 100 -3.72 11.61 3.21
N ARG A 101 -2.63 11.34 3.93
CA ARG A 101 -1.33 12.02 3.75
C ARG A 101 -0.73 11.77 2.37
N GLU A 102 -0.90 10.56 1.87
CA GLU A 102 -0.42 10.15 0.56
C GLU A 102 -1.15 10.90 -0.57
N ARG A 103 -2.47 11.06 -0.45
CA ARG A 103 -3.25 11.88 -1.38
C ARG A 103 -2.88 13.35 -1.34
N GLU A 104 -2.61 13.87 -0.13
CA GLU A 104 -2.13 15.24 0.05
C GLU A 104 -0.78 15.46 -0.67
N LEU A 105 0.17 14.54 -0.47
CA LEU A 105 1.47 14.54 -1.15
C LEU A 105 1.31 14.48 -2.67
N LEU A 106 0.47 13.57 -3.17
CA LEU A 106 0.18 13.45 -4.60
C LEU A 106 -0.43 14.74 -5.17
N GLY A 107 -1.35 15.38 -4.46
CA GLY A 107 -1.96 16.63 -4.86
C GLY A 107 -0.91 17.73 -5.07
N VAL A 108 -0.09 17.98 -4.05
CA VAL A 108 0.97 19.00 -4.12
C VAL A 108 2.02 18.66 -5.18
N THR A 109 2.37 17.38 -5.31
CA THR A 109 3.32 16.91 -6.32
C THR A 109 2.78 17.14 -7.74
N ARG A 110 1.48 16.86 -8.00
CA ARG A 110 0.87 17.11 -9.32
C ARG A 110 0.83 18.60 -9.65
N GLU A 111 0.52 19.47 -8.68
CA GLU A 111 0.55 20.92 -8.85
C GLU A 111 1.96 21.43 -9.17
N LEU A 112 2.98 20.87 -8.48
CA LEU A 112 4.38 21.15 -8.76
C LEU A 112 4.74 20.74 -10.20
N VAL A 113 4.46 19.49 -10.58
CA VAL A 113 4.74 18.98 -11.93
C VAL A 113 4.05 19.83 -13.00
N LYS A 114 2.81 20.25 -12.77
CA LYS A 114 2.07 21.13 -13.68
C LYS A 114 2.76 22.49 -13.82
N SER A 115 3.21 23.07 -12.71
CA SER A 115 3.91 24.37 -12.69
C SER A 115 5.26 24.29 -13.40
N ILE A 116 6.02 23.20 -13.20
CA ILE A 116 7.27 22.93 -13.92
C ILE A 116 7.02 22.83 -15.42
N LYS A 117 5.99 22.08 -15.85
CA LYS A 117 5.66 21.90 -17.27
C LYS A 117 5.27 23.22 -17.96
N THR A 118 4.73 24.19 -17.21
CA THR A 118 4.40 25.52 -17.76
C THR A 118 5.62 26.43 -17.93
N GLU A 119 6.75 26.16 -17.27
CA GLU A 119 7.98 26.93 -17.41
C GLU A 119 9.02 26.21 -18.29
N ASN A 120 9.22 26.73 -19.50
CA ASN A 120 10.05 26.08 -20.53
C ASN A 120 11.52 25.87 -20.11
N ASP A 121 12.10 26.77 -19.33
CA ASP A 121 13.50 26.68 -18.92
C ASP A 121 13.71 25.59 -17.85
N LEU A 122 12.75 25.47 -16.92
CA LEU A 122 12.75 24.42 -15.89
C LEU A 122 12.48 23.05 -16.49
N ASN A 123 11.50 22.97 -17.40
CA ASN A 123 11.09 21.74 -18.07
C ASN A 123 12.20 21.16 -18.96
N ARG A 124 13.16 21.98 -19.41
CA ARG A 124 14.31 21.55 -20.21
C ARG A 124 15.55 21.22 -19.38
N ALA A 125 15.54 21.50 -18.08
CA ALA A 125 16.64 21.12 -17.21
C ALA A 125 16.71 19.59 -17.09
N HIS A 126 17.86 19.01 -17.44
CA HIS A 126 18.06 17.56 -17.49
C HIS A 126 17.69 16.86 -16.17
N LEU A 127 18.09 17.45 -15.03
CA LEU A 127 17.79 16.89 -13.71
C LEU A 127 16.28 16.87 -13.41
N VAL A 128 15.56 17.93 -13.77
CA VAL A 128 14.11 18.03 -13.60
C VAL A 128 13.40 17.02 -14.49
N THR A 129 13.79 16.93 -15.76
CA THR A 129 13.23 15.97 -16.72
C THR A 129 13.42 14.53 -16.24
N SER A 130 14.63 14.17 -15.79
CA SER A 130 14.92 12.84 -15.26
C SER A 130 14.11 12.53 -13.99
N CYS A 131 13.88 13.52 -13.11
CA CYS A 131 13.04 13.33 -11.94
C CYS A 131 11.57 13.13 -12.30
N LEU A 132 11.06 13.85 -13.31
CA LEU A 132 9.69 13.67 -13.80
C LEU A 132 9.47 12.28 -14.40
N GLU A 133 10.40 11.81 -15.24
CA GLU A 133 10.34 10.44 -15.77
C GLU A 133 10.43 9.38 -14.67
N GLY A 134 11.33 9.59 -13.70
CA GLY A 134 11.47 8.70 -12.55
C GLY A 134 10.19 8.66 -11.71
N LEU A 135 9.55 9.80 -11.52
CA LEU A 135 8.28 9.93 -10.80
C LEU A 135 7.15 9.22 -11.53
N ASP A 136 7.05 9.35 -12.85
CA ASP A 136 6.05 8.64 -13.66
C ASP A 136 6.23 7.12 -13.58
N ARG A 137 7.47 6.62 -13.65
CA ARG A 137 7.78 5.19 -13.45
C ARG A 137 7.42 4.71 -12.04
N ALA A 138 7.77 5.49 -11.02
CA ALA A 138 7.45 5.17 -9.63
C ALA A 138 5.94 5.15 -9.38
N ASN A 139 5.18 6.08 -9.99
CA ASN A 139 3.71 6.09 -9.90
C ASN A 139 3.11 4.82 -10.50
N ALA A 140 3.59 4.39 -11.68
CA ALA A 140 3.13 3.14 -12.29
C ALA A 140 3.42 1.92 -11.39
N GLN A 141 4.64 1.83 -10.85
CA GLN A 141 5.03 0.75 -9.93
C GLN A 141 4.17 0.74 -8.65
N VAL A 142 3.91 1.90 -8.05
CA VAL A 142 3.04 2.00 -6.88
C VAL A 142 1.62 1.53 -7.22
N GLY A 143 1.08 1.89 -8.39
CA GLY A 143 -0.23 1.40 -8.86
C GLY A 143 -0.27 -0.12 -8.98
N ASP A 144 0.72 -0.71 -9.66
CA ASP A 144 0.83 -2.16 -9.83
C ASP A 144 0.91 -2.90 -8.50
N HIS A 145 1.82 -2.47 -7.60
CA HIS A 145 2.00 -3.11 -6.29
C HIS A 145 0.80 -2.87 -5.36
N THR A 146 0.07 -1.76 -5.50
CA THR A 146 -1.19 -1.53 -4.78
C THR A 146 -2.25 -2.56 -5.18
N SER A 147 -2.38 -2.81 -6.49
CA SER A 147 -3.31 -3.82 -7.02
C SER A 147 -2.97 -5.24 -6.55
N ILE A 148 -1.68 -5.60 -6.58
CA ILE A 148 -1.19 -6.91 -6.13
C ILE A 148 -1.43 -7.10 -4.63
N TYR A 149 -1.10 -6.10 -3.81
CA TYR A 149 -1.36 -6.13 -2.38
C TYR A 149 -2.87 -6.28 -2.09
N ASN A 150 -3.71 -5.46 -2.70
CA ASN A 150 -5.16 -5.49 -2.49
C ASN A 150 -5.75 -6.86 -2.87
N THR A 151 -5.30 -7.44 -3.98
CA THR A 151 -5.70 -8.79 -4.41
C THR A 151 -5.31 -9.86 -3.39
N SER A 152 -4.08 -9.79 -2.88
CA SER A 152 -3.57 -10.72 -1.87
C SER A 152 -4.29 -10.58 -0.52
N ALA A 153 -4.56 -9.33 -0.10
CA ALA A 153 -5.30 -9.03 1.12
C ALA A 153 -6.74 -9.54 1.04
N LEU A 154 -7.43 -9.34 -0.09
CA LEU A 154 -8.77 -9.86 -0.34
C LEU A 154 -8.81 -11.39 -0.33
N ALA A 155 -7.83 -12.05 -0.96
CA ALA A 155 -7.73 -13.50 -0.95
C ALA A 155 -7.58 -14.05 0.48
N TYR A 156 -6.70 -13.45 1.29
CA TYR A 156 -6.54 -13.81 2.70
C TYR A 156 -7.84 -13.62 3.50
N GLN A 157 -8.52 -12.48 3.32
CA GLN A 157 -9.78 -12.20 4.01
C GLN A 157 -10.90 -13.19 3.64
N ASN A 158 -11.05 -13.51 2.36
CA ASN A 158 -12.09 -14.42 1.90
C ASN A 158 -11.94 -15.81 2.53
N ILE A 159 -10.71 -16.33 2.60
CA ILE A 159 -10.45 -17.62 3.26
C ILE A 159 -10.63 -17.51 4.78
N LYS A 160 -10.21 -16.40 5.40
CA LYS A 160 -10.39 -16.18 6.85
C LYS A 160 -11.86 -16.15 7.24
N ARG A 161 -12.71 -15.43 6.47
CA ARG A 161 -14.16 -15.38 6.66
C ARG A 161 -14.81 -16.75 6.46
N ALA A 162 -14.43 -17.48 5.43
CA ALA A 162 -14.92 -18.85 5.18
C ALA A 162 -14.50 -19.86 6.27
N SER A 163 -13.39 -19.59 6.99
CA SER A 163 -12.95 -20.42 8.12
C SER A 163 -13.69 -20.10 9.43
N LEU A 164 -14.21 -18.89 9.60
CA LEU A 164 -14.86 -18.39 10.83
C LEU A 164 -16.39 -18.48 10.80
N LEU A 165 -16.97 -19.42 10.03
CA LEU A 165 -18.41 -19.63 9.83
C LEU A 165 -19.25 -19.98 11.10
N GLY A 166 -18.83 -19.54 12.29
CA GLY A 166 -19.62 -19.45 13.52
C GLY A 166 -19.60 -18.09 14.23
N GLN A 167 -18.75 -17.12 13.87
CA GLN A 167 -18.75 -15.80 14.51
C GLN A 167 -19.12 -14.68 13.53
N ARG A 168 -20.42 -14.37 13.57
CA ARG A 168 -21.02 -13.13 13.08
C ARG A 168 -20.29 -11.92 13.69
N LYS A 169 -20.05 -10.92 12.83
CA LYS A 169 -19.78 -9.50 13.13
C LYS A 169 -18.50 -9.22 13.94
N HIS A 170 -17.37 -9.04 13.25
CA HIS A 170 -16.45 -7.99 13.68
C HIS A 170 -16.12 -7.09 12.50
N LYS A 171 -16.36 -5.81 12.71
CA LYS A 171 -16.38 -4.71 11.76
C LYS A 171 -14.98 -4.11 11.57
N ASP A 172 -13.94 -4.91 11.76
CA ASP A 172 -12.55 -4.50 11.55
C ASP A 172 -12.08 -5.06 10.23
N GLU A 173 -12.68 -4.46 9.23
CA GLU A 173 -12.38 -4.63 7.82
C GLU A 173 -10.98 -4.03 7.60
N PHE A 174 -10.02 -4.90 7.27
CA PHE A 174 -8.73 -4.44 6.79
C PHE A 174 -8.96 -3.60 5.54
N THR A 175 -8.60 -2.31 5.63
CA THR A 175 -8.85 -1.30 4.61
C THR A 175 -8.02 -1.62 3.37
N ILE A 176 -8.70 -1.81 2.24
CA ILE A 176 -8.10 -1.79 0.90
C ILE A 176 -7.35 -0.47 0.78
N VAL A 177 -6.11 -0.52 0.30
CA VAL A 177 -5.31 0.67 0.06
C VAL A 177 -5.77 1.25 -1.26
N ASP A 178 -6.44 2.41 -1.20
CA ASP A 178 -6.95 3.11 -2.38
C ASP A 178 -6.23 4.45 -2.53
N ILE A 179 -5.08 4.39 -3.21
CA ILE A 179 -4.20 5.55 -3.42
C ILE A 179 -4.57 6.28 -4.72
N GLU A 180 -5.31 5.64 -5.63
CA GLU A 180 -5.69 6.22 -6.92
C GLU A 180 -6.89 7.17 -6.78
N ALA A 181 -6.66 8.43 -7.16
CA ALA A 181 -7.67 9.44 -7.47
C ALA A 181 -7.22 10.24 -8.70
#